data_AF-A0A9Q0RDY8-F1
#
_entry.id   AF-A0A9Q0RDY8-F1
#
_cell.length_a   1.000
_cell.length_b   1.000
_cell.length_c   1.000
_cell.angle_alpha   90.00
_cell.angle_beta   90.00
_cell.angle_gamma   90.00
#
_symmetry.space_group_name_H-M   'P 1'
#
loop_
_entity.id
_entity.type
_entity.pdbx_description
1 polymer ?
#
loop_
_entity_poly.entity_id
_entity_poly.type
_entity_poly.pdbx_seq_one_letter_code
_entity_poly.pdbx_strand_id
1 'polypeptide(L)'
;MEFQTNFEPFGVFFIIAEHFDTLTSKKHNFKTDLLALNDKLSKQKKKPVTVSQRYCNFCEKILEYDSTAKITINFDFPTLKSFYRFLFFGLNTINPKDLVSYIDQIITKIDNYHLSIQQKMQLFFHIFNSLSDHHGKSKARILSKIAILCGENKQMIEILFRNCGDFSQLQKWINSWNIQEKLLEKMLSNIISAFNHLNKRFDVTLFKVNLLASPYFVLQNKESFIESLLKELIENNFVILFDKTLTLPNLESIVKQTENNKIKQNYEILKLFCGRNLNEIINYFNKNQNSLSENITKINLENSTRTMILLQMKGEFSYEEAMKKLSFENQTEFEKFLIKTMVDEITEICLDQLNRKLFISLDKKISAFIPSDDSQDWDSIKAALNSWKNQLSSLNDLISTNAPIQDFDKSKKFNQKSKPKYHNQHYNQYHNQQHNQQYNPQYKQQYNKQHNQQYNKHHNQQNNQYHNQQNNQYHNQQHKYQKYPSNTRQYHQK
;
A
#
# COMPACT_ATOMS: atom_id res chain seq x y z
N MET A 1 32.13 -25.32 -1.77
CA MET A 1 32.50 -25.35 -0.34
C MET A 1 31.23 -25.30 0.46
N GLU A 2 30.69 -26.46 0.82
CA GLU A 2 29.61 -26.60 1.79
C GLU A 2 30.21 -26.34 3.17
N PHE A 3 29.75 -25.29 3.85
CA PHE A 3 30.02 -25.14 5.27
C PHE A 3 29.14 -26.16 6.02
N GLN A 4 29.69 -27.33 6.31
CA GLN A 4 29.19 -28.19 7.39
C GLN A 4 29.51 -27.51 8.72
N THR A 5 28.66 -26.59 9.14
CA THR A 5 28.65 -26.12 10.53
C THR A 5 27.97 -27.16 11.39
N ASN A 6 28.74 -28.11 11.92
CA ASN A 6 28.38 -28.86 13.12
C ASN A 6 28.43 -27.90 14.32
N PHE A 7 27.51 -26.94 14.37
CA PHE A 7 27.24 -26.21 15.61
C PHE A 7 26.37 -27.12 16.47
N GLU A 8 26.96 -27.73 17.51
CA GLU A 8 26.16 -28.45 18.48
C GLU A 8 25.15 -27.48 19.11
N PRO A 9 23.83 -27.73 19.00
CA PRO A 9 22.79 -26.85 19.53
C PRO A 9 22.99 -26.52 21.01
N PHE A 10 23.68 -27.40 21.75
CA PHE A 10 23.94 -27.34 23.18
C PHE A 10 24.85 -26.20 23.62
N GLY A 11 25.84 -25.80 22.82
CA GLY A 11 26.72 -24.67 23.17
C GLY A 11 25.96 -23.35 23.26
N VAL A 12 24.97 -23.17 22.39
CA VAL A 12 24.11 -21.98 22.38
C VAL A 12 23.17 -21.98 23.60
N PHE A 13 22.59 -23.12 23.98
CA PHE A 13 21.76 -23.23 25.18
C PHE A 13 22.50 -22.86 26.47
N PHE A 14 23.79 -23.21 26.57
CA PHE A 14 24.61 -22.92 27.74
C PHE A 14 24.90 -21.43 27.93
N ILE A 15 25.29 -20.75 26.85
CA ILE A 15 25.54 -19.29 26.86
C ILE A 15 24.27 -18.54 27.29
N ILE A 16 23.11 -19.09 26.97
CA ILE A 16 21.81 -18.46 27.19
C ILE A 16 21.28 -18.70 28.59
N ALA A 17 21.46 -19.91 29.11
CA ALA A 17 21.18 -20.18 30.51
C ALA A 17 22.00 -19.26 31.42
N GLU A 18 23.27 -19.05 31.06
CA GLU A 18 24.20 -18.18 31.77
C GLU A 18 23.84 -16.69 31.64
N HIS A 19 23.33 -16.27 30.48
CA HIS A 19 22.78 -14.91 30.29
C HIS A 19 21.46 -14.71 31.06
N PHE A 20 20.62 -15.74 31.18
CA PHE A 20 19.38 -15.70 31.96
C PHE A 20 19.62 -15.66 33.47
N ASP A 21 20.58 -16.43 33.95
CA ASP A 21 20.99 -16.43 35.36
C ASP A 21 21.58 -15.06 35.76
N THR A 22 22.28 -14.39 34.85
CA THR A 22 22.80 -13.03 35.09
C THR A 22 21.71 -11.96 35.08
N LEU A 23 20.64 -12.12 34.28
CA LEU A 23 19.55 -11.14 34.18
C LEU A 23 18.50 -11.23 35.32
N THR A 24 18.32 -12.41 35.94
CA THR A 24 17.19 -12.63 36.85
C THR A 24 17.47 -12.30 38.32
N SER A 25 18.72 -11.98 38.71
CA SER A 25 19.15 -11.55 40.07
C SER A 25 18.63 -12.35 41.28
N LYS A 26 17.95 -13.49 41.09
CA LYS A 26 17.35 -14.31 42.15
C LYS A 26 17.87 -15.75 42.11
N LYS A 27 17.97 -16.33 43.32
CA LYS A 27 18.51 -17.64 43.74
C LYS A 27 18.08 -18.91 42.99
N HIS A 28 17.35 -18.84 41.87
CA HIS A 28 16.95 -20.03 41.12
C HIS A 28 17.86 -20.18 39.91
N ASN A 29 18.68 -21.23 39.93
CA ASN A 29 19.76 -21.46 38.97
C ASN A 29 19.16 -22.12 37.70
N PHE A 30 18.70 -21.29 36.77
CA PHE A 30 17.99 -21.71 35.55
C PHE A 30 18.89 -22.61 34.68
N LYS A 31 20.20 -22.39 34.70
CA LYS A 31 21.20 -23.31 34.15
C LYS A 31 21.14 -24.70 34.76
N THR A 32 20.94 -24.82 36.07
CA THR A 32 20.82 -26.12 36.75
C THR A 32 19.55 -26.86 36.35
N ASP A 33 18.42 -26.17 36.22
CA ASP A 33 17.16 -26.79 35.79
C ASP A 33 17.22 -27.24 34.32
N LEU A 34 17.97 -26.51 33.50
CA LEU A 34 18.24 -26.88 32.12
C LEU A 34 19.14 -28.10 31.98
N LEU A 35 20.20 -28.14 32.78
CA LEU A 35 21.08 -29.30 32.87
C LEU A 35 20.30 -30.53 33.34
N ALA A 36 19.47 -30.38 34.38
CA ALA A 36 18.61 -31.44 34.88
C ALA A 36 17.57 -31.92 33.86
N LEU A 37 17.00 -31.00 33.05
CA LEU A 37 16.11 -31.37 31.95
C LEU A 37 16.84 -32.15 30.86
N ASN A 38 18.02 -31.68 30.44
CA ASN A 38 18.82 -32.35 29.42
C ASN A 38 19.23 -33.76 29.88
N ASP A 39 19.62 -33.90 31.15
CA ASP A 39 19.91 -35.18 31.77
C ASP A 39 18.69 -36.11 31.83
N LYS A 40 17.50 -35.57 32.12
CA LYS A 40 16.26 -36.37 32.09
C LYS A 40 15.92 -36.82 30.66
N LEU A 41 16.08 -35.95 29.67
CA LEU A 41 15.79 -36.24 28.27
C LEU A 41 16.80 -37.22 27.64
N SER A 42 18.07 -37.15 28.03
CA SER A 42 19.10 -38.12 27.59
C SER A 42 18.91 -39.50 28.22
N LYS A 43 18.31 -39.58 29.42
CA LYS A 43 18.03 -40.84 30.13
C LYS A 43 16.72 -41.54 29.72
N GLN A 44 15.82 -40.89 28.98
CA GLN A 44 14.59 -41.53 28.46
C GLN A 44 14.91 -42.52 27.32
N LYS A 45 15.16 -43.79 27.68
CA LYS A 45 15.60 -44.87 26.79
C LYS A 45 14.59 -45.40 25.76
N LYS A 46 13.35 -44.90 25.68
CA LYS A 46 12.27 -45.60 24.94
C LYS A 46 11.84 -45.02 23.58
N LYS A 47 12.43 -43.91 23.12
CA LYS A 47 12.41 -43.45 21.71
C LYS A 47 13.36 -42.25 21.59
N PRO A 48 14.16 -42.12 20.51
CA PRO A 48 14.99 -40.94 20.32
C PRO A 48 14.10 -39.69 20.22
N VAL A 49 14.12 -38.86 21.26
CA VAL A 49 13.46 -37.56 21.26
C VAL A 49 14.15 -36.70 20.21
N THR A 50 13.42 -36.26 19.18
CA THR A 50 13.96 -35.43 18.11
C THR A 50 14.48 -34.10 18.67
N VAL A 51 15.46 -33.48 18.01
CA VAL A 51 15.98 -32.16 18.40
C VAL A 51 14.84 -31.13 18.49
N SER A 52 13.89 -31.19 17.55
CA SER A 52 12.66 -30.39 17.57
C SER A 52 11.86 -30.58 18.86
N GLN A 53 11.67 -31.83 19.33
CA GLN A 53 10.88 -32.08 20.52
C GLN A 53 11.60 -31.70 21.81
N ARG A 54 12.94 -31.79 21.85
CA ARG A 54 13.74 -31.21 22.94
C ARG A 54 13.64 -29.69 22.96
N TYR A 55 13.65 -29.05 21.79
CA TYR A 55 13.47 -27.60 21.66
C TYR A 55 12.05 -27.19 22.08
N CYS A 56 11.02 -27.92 21.66
CA CYS A 56 9.64 -27.69 22.12
C CYS A 56 9.54 -27.82 23.63
N ASN A 57 10.05 -28.91 24.22
CA ASN A 57 10.02 -29.11 25.67
C ASN A 57 10.81 -28.02 26.43
N PHE A 58 11.92 -27.56 25.86
CA PHE A 58 12.69 -26.43 26.39
C PHE A 58 11.85 -25.14 26.35
N CYS A 59 11.28 -24.82 25.20
CA CYS A 59 10.40 -23.68 25.00
C CYS A 59 9.19 -23.72 25.95
N GLU A 60 8.52 -24.87 26.01
CA GLU A 60 7.40 -25.15 26.92
C GLU A 60 7.83 -24.99 28.37
N LYS A 61 9.02 -25.46 28.78
CA LYS A 61 9.51 -25.25 30.14
C LYS A 61 9.84 -23.81 30.46
N ILE A 62 10.40 -23.04 29.53
CA ILE A 62 10.59 -21.60 29.77
C ILE A 62 9.24 -20.92 29.94
N LEU A 63 8.31 -21.27 29.07
CA LEU A 63 6.94 -20.82 29.08
C LEU A 63 6.22 -21.24 30.38
N GLU A 64 6.43 -22.46 30.85
CA GLU A 64 5.87 -23.02 32.09
C GLU A 64 6.46 -22.29 33.30
N TYR A 65 7.79 -22.11 33.33
CA TYR A 65 8.51 -21.39 34.38
C TYR A 65 7.94 -19.98 34.60
N ASP A 66 7.62 -19.28 33.51
CA ASP A 66 6.98 -17.96 33.57
C ASP A 66 5.52 -18.01 34.05
N SER A 67 4.79 -19.10 33.76
CA SER A 67 3.39 -19.26 34.18
C SER A 67 3.21 -19.79 35.62
N THR A 68 4.13 -20.63 36.11
CA THR A 68 4.05 -21.27 37.43
C THR A 68 4.78 -20.49 38.51
N ALA A 69 5.84 -19.76 38.14
CA ALA A 69 6.41 -18.80 39.05
C ALA A 69 5.44 -17.61 39.12
N LYS A 70 4.75 -17.40 40.24
CA LYS A 70 4.14 -16.09 40.58
C LYS A 70 5.16 -14.94 40.68
N ILE A 71 6.37 -15.15 40.13
CA ILE A 71 7.34 -14.13 39.85
C ILE A 71 6.87 -13.56 38.52
N THR A 72 6.15 -12.44 38.56
CA THR A 72 6.06 -11.57 37.39
C THR A 72 7.50 -11.24 37.03
N ILE A 73 8.10 -11.97 36.10
CA ILE A 73 9.40 -11.58 35.58
C ILE A 73 9.07 -10.35 34.75
N ASN A 74 9.22 -9.17 35.37
CA ASN A 74 9.21 -7.90 34.67
C ASN A 74 10.47 -7.89 33.79
N PHE A 75 10.45 -8.66 32.71
CA PHE A 75 11.39 -8.46 31.63
C PHE A 75 11.15 -7.05 31.14
N ASP A 76 12.19 -6.24 31.21
CA ASP A 76 12.20 -5.04 30.41
C ASP A 76 12.04 -5.43 28.93
N PHE A 77 11.48 -4.53 28.14
CA PHE A 77 11.19 -4.82 26.75
C PHE A 77 12.43 -5.29 25.94
N PRO A 78 13.65 -4.77 26.16
CA PRO A 78 14.87 -5.29 25.55
C PRO A 78 15.13 -6.77 25.87
N THR A 79 14.98 -7.19 27.12
CA THR A 79 15.20 -8.59 27.50
C THR A 79 14.17 -9.50 26.86
N LEU A 80 12.90 -9.08 26.85
CA LEU A 80 11.83 -9.82 26.20
C LEU A 80 12.09 -9.97 24.68
N LYS A 81 12.53 -8.90 24.03
CA LYS A 81 12.90 -8.91 22.61
C LYS A 81 14.07 -9.86 22.31
N SER A 82 15.11 -9.85 23.14
CA SER A 82 16.25 -10.76 23.01
C SER A 82 15.87 -12.21 23.27
N PHE A 83 14.99 -12.45 24.25
CA PHE A 83 14.45 -13.77 24.54
C PHE A 83 13.69 -14.35 23.35
N TYR A 84 12.77 -13.56 22.77
CA TYR A 84 12.02 -14.00 21.61
C TYR A 84 12.91 -14.19 20.38
N ARG A 85 13.89 -13.30 20.12
CA ARG A 85 14.94 -13.50 19.08
C ARG A 85 15.58 -14.88 19.17
N PHE A 86 15.86 -15.33 20.40
CA PHE A 86 16.48 -16.62 20.60
C PHE A 86 15.51 -17.79 20.40
N LEU A 87 14.30 -17.71 20.95
CA LEU A 87 13.23 -18.68 20.65
C LEU A 87 13.09 -18.87 19.13
N PHE A 88 13.20 -17.79 18.35
CA PHE A 88 13.10 -17.85 16.90
C PHE A 88 14.16 -18.66 16.18
N PHE A 89 15.39 -18.72 16.72
CA PHE A 89 16.44 -19.52 16.08
C PHE A 89 16.06 -21.00 16.04
N GLY A 90 15.43 -21.52 17.10
CA GLY A 90 14.94 -22.90 17.07
C GLY A 90 13.54 -23.06 16.51
N LEU A 91 12.71 -22.01 16.41
CA LEU A 91 11.38 -22.14 15.79
C LEU A 91 11.45 -22.57 14.32
N ASN A 92 12.50 -22.19 13.59
CA ASN A 92 12.72 -22.67 12.22
C ASN A 92 13.12 -24.17 12.14
N THR A 93 13.45 -24.79 13.27
CA THR A 93 13.76 -26.23 13.36
C THR A 93 12.55 -27.06 13.80
N ILE A 94 11.45 -26.42 14.23
CA ILE A 94 10.23 -27.11 14.67
C ILE A 94 9.42 -27.55 13.46
N ASN A 95 8.80 -28.73 13.54
CA ASN A 95 7.87 -29.17 12.51
C ASN A 95 6.74 -28.13 12.34
N PRO A 96 6.42 -27.70 11.10
CA PRO A 96 5.38 -26.69 10.85
C PRO A 96 4.02 -27.00 11.49
N LYS A 97 3.65 -28.29 11.67
CA LYS A 97 2.39 -28.66 12.33
C LYS A 97 2.39 -28.34 13.83
N ASP A 98 3.49 -28.66 14.52
CA ASP A 98 3.62 -28.45 15.97
C ASP A 98 3.81 -26.96 16.28
N LEU A 99 4.51 -26.26 15.39
CA LEU A 99 4.73 -24.81 15.48
C LEU A 99 3.41 -24.03 15.55
N VAL A 100 2.35 -24.49 14.87
CA VAL A 100 1.05 -23.81 14.85
C VAL A 100 0.41 -23.77 16.24
N SER A 101 0.43 -24.90 16.97
CA SER A 101 -0.07 -24.95 18.36
C SER A 101 0.79 -24.12 19.29
N TYR A 102 2.12 -24.17 19.09
CA TYR A 102 3.05 -23.39 19.89
C TYR A 102 2.87 -21.86 19.69
N ILE A 103 2.62 -21.42 18.46
CA ILE A 103 2.34 -20.00 18.17
C ILE A 103 1.04 -19.53 18.82
N ASP A 104 0.01 -20.37 18.91
CA ASP A 104 -1.20 -20.00 19.68
C ASP A 104 -0.87 -19.76 21.15
N GLN A 105 -0.08 -20.63 21.75
CA GLN A 105 0.35 -20.48 23.15
C GLN A 105 1.14 -19.19 23.34
N ILE A 106 2.06 -18.87 22.41
CA ILE A 106 2.78 -17.59 22.45
C ILE A 106 1.83 -16.40 22.34
N ILE A 107 0.88 -16.43 21.39
CA ILE A 107 -0.11 -15.35 21.22
C ILE A 107 -0.90 -15.14 22.52
N THR A 108 -1.43 -16.22 23.10
CA THR A 108 -2.18 -16.16 24.37
C THR A 108 -1.34 -15.60 25.51
N LYS A 109 -0.06 -15.96 25.60
CA LYS A 109 0.84 -15.42 26.63
C LYS A 109 1.13 -13.95 26.42
N ILE A 110 1.48 -13.55 25.20
CA ILE A 110 1.68 -12.13 24.84
C ILE A 110 0.44 -11.31 25.16
N ASP A 111 -0.75 -11.85 24.92
CA ASP A 111 -2.01 -11.21 25.28
C ASP A 111 -2.18 -11.02 26.79
N ASN A 112 -1.79 -12.02 27.58
CA ASN A 112 -1.92 -12.00 29.04
C ASN A 112 -0.87 -11.13 29.76
N TYR A 113 0.27 -10.80 29.15
CA TYR A 113 1.19 -9.84 29.76
C TYR A 113 0.64 -8.41 29.74
N HIS A 114 0.98 -7.66 30.79
CA HIS A 114 0.75 -6.22 30.93
C HIS A 114 1.70 -5.38 30.05
N LEU A 115 1.81 -5.72 28.77
CA LEU A 115 2.56 -4.96 27.78
C LEU A 115 1.68 -3.89 27.13
N SER A 116 2.29 -2.77 26.75
CA SER A 116 1.59 -1.77 25.91
C SER A 116 1.27 -2.36 24.53
N ILE A 117 0.25 -1.83 23.86
CA ILE A 117 -0.12 -2.27 22.50
C ILE A 117 1.07 -2.17 21.55
N GLN A 118 1.89 -1.11 21.68
CA GLN A 118 3.08 -0.92 20.88
C GLN A 118 4.14 -2.01 21.12
N GLN A 119 4.35 -2.41 22.37
CA GLN A 119 5.26 -3.49 22.71
C GLN A 119 4.75 -4.84 22.17
N LYS A 120 3.46 -5.15 22.34
CA LYS A 120 2.85 -6.37 21.78
C LYS A 120 3.02 -6.42 20.27
N MET A 121 2.77 -5.31 19.57
CA MET A 121 2.94 -5.21 18.13
C MET A 121 4.39 -5.40 17.68
N GLN A 122 5.35 -4.77 18.35
CA GLN A 122 6.77 -4.95 18.04
C GLN A 122 7.22 -6.40 18.22
N LEU A 123 6.72 -7.08 19.26
CA LEU A 123 6.94 -8.52 19.43
C LEU A 123 6.34 -9.27 18.25
N PHE A 124 5.04 -9.13 17.97
CA PHE A 124 4.38 -9.85 16.89
C PHE A 124 5.01 -9.63 15.51
N PHE A 125 5.41 -8.40 15.15
CA PHE A 125 6.15 -8.15 13.91
C PHE A 125 7.51 -8.86 13.90
N HIS A 126 8.19 -8.89 15.05
CA HIS A 126 9.44 -9.62 15.16
C HIS A 126 9.23 -11.12 15.00
N ILE A 127 8.17 -11.69 15.58
CA ILE A 127 7.76 -13.09 15.39
C ILE A 127 7.48 -13.35 13.90
N PHE A 128 6.64 -12.50 13.28
CA PHE A 128 6.23 -12.64 11.89
C PHE A 128 7.43 -12.65 10.93
N ASN A 129 8.37 -11.71 11.09
CA ASN A 129 9.54 -11.58 10.24
C ASN A 129 10.59 -12.68 10.45
N SER A 130 10.56 -13.35 11.60
CA SER A 130 11.53 -14.41 11.93
C SER A 130 11.11 -15.79 11.41
N LEU A 131 9.82 -15.96 11.09
CA LEU A 131 9.31 -17.18 10.49
C LEU A 131 9.68 -17.27 9.01
N SER A 132 10.08 -18.46 8.55
CA SER A 132 10.18 -18.74 7.10
C SER A 132 8.80 -18.87 6.45
N ASP A 133 8.73 -18.78 5.11
CA ASP A 133 7.46 -18.90 4.37
C ASP A 133 6.85 -20.30 4.42
N HIS A 134 7.65 -21.33 4.72
CA HIS A 134 7.15 -22.69 5.00
C HIS A 134 6.27 -22.76 6.25
N HIS A 135 6.31 -21.74 7.12
CA HIS A 135 5.47 -21.61 8.31
C HIS A 135 4.23 -20.74 8.07
N GLY A 136 3.67 -20.80 6.86
CA GLY A 136 2.59 -19.92 6.41
C GLY A 136 1.37 -19.86 7.33
N LYS A 137 0.93 -20.99 7.89
CA LYS A 137 -0.20 -21.03 8.86
C LYS A 137 0.10 -20.22 10.12
N SER A 138 1.31 -20.32 10.65
CA SER A 138 1.77 -19.55 11.81
C SER A 138 1.87 -18.06 11.48
N LYS A 139 2.44 -17.72 10.31
CA LYS A 139 2.49 -16.33 9.82
C LYS A 139 1.11 -15.72 9.70
N ALA A 140 0.14 -16.45 9.14
CA ALA A 140 -1.23 -15.98 9.00
C ALA A 140 -1.91 -15.70 10.35
N ARG A 141 -1.67 -16.55 11.37
CA ARG A 141 -2.20 -16.33 12.73
C ARG A 141 -1.62 -15.09 13.37
N ILE A 142 -0.30 -14.91 13.25
CA ILE A 142 0.38 -13.71 13.77
C ILE A 142 -0.11 -12.47 13.02
N LEU A 143 -0.20 -12.50 11.70
CA LEU A 143 -0.67 -11.38 10.90
C LEU A 143 -2.12 -11.01 11.23
N SER A 144 -2.98 -12.00 11.38
CA SER A 144 -4.36 -11.82 11.85
C SER A 144 -4.40 -11.15 13.24
N LYS A 145 -3.48 -11.54 14.14
CA LYS A 145 -3.37 -10.93 15.48
C LYS A 145 -2.84 -9.50 15.43
N ILE A 146 -1.83 -9.23 14.60
CA ILE A 146 -1.30 -7.87 14.34
C ILE A 146 -2.45 -6.98 13.86
N ALA A 147 -3.27 -7.45 12.92
CA ALA A 147 -4.41 -6.71 12.41
C ALA A 147 -5.45 -6.37 13.50
N ILE A 148 -5.75 -7.31 14.42
CA ILE A 148 -6.61 -7.04 15.59
C ILE A 148 -5.99 -5.96 16.49
N LEU A 149 -4.69 -6.06 16.78
CA LEU A 149 -4.01 -5.15 17.71
C LEU A 149 -3.80 -3.75 17.14
N CYS A 150 -3.78 -3.60 15.81
CA CYS A 150 -3.82 -2.28 15.19
C CYS A 150 -5.04 -1.49 15.69
N GLY A 151 -6.19 -2.14 15.90
CA GLY A 151 -7.42 -1.50 16.38
C GLY A 151 -7.74 -0.23 15.58
N GLU A 152 -7.95 0.88 16.29
CA GLU A 152 -8.13 2.23 15.72
C GLU A 152 -6.83 3.06 15.67
N ASN A 153 -5.67 2.47 16.00
CA ASN A 153 -4.41 3.19 16.03
C ASN A 153 -3.88 3.42 14.61
N LYS A 154 -4.13 4.62 14.08
CA LYS A 154 -3.78 5.04 12.72
C LYS A 154 -2.31 4.76 12.33
N GLN A 155 -1.35 5.04 13.21
CA GLN A 155 0.08 4.82 12.91
C GLN A 155 0.39 3.33 12.69
N MET A 156 -0.21 2.47 13.52
CA MET A 156 -0.01 1.02 13.40
C MET A 156 -0.67 0.45 12.15
N ILE A 157 -1.87 0.93 11.83
CA ILE A 157 -2.55 0.52 10.60
C ILE A 157 -1.75 0.97 9.38
N GLU A 158 -1.15 2.16 9.40
CA GLU A 158 -0.28 2.62 8.30
C GLU A 158 0.94 1.71 8.11
N ILE A 159 1.55 1.21 9.20
CA ILE A 159 2.65 0.23 9.12
C ILE A 159 2.15 -1.09 8.54
N LEU A 160 1.01 -1.61 9.03
CA LEU A 160 0.40 -2.82 8.48
C LEU A 160 0.10 -2.65 6.98
N PHE A 161 -0.48 -1.53 6.60
CA PHE A 161 -0.83 -1.20 5.23
C PHE A 161 0.39 -1.05 4.32
N ARG A 162 1.50 -0.49 4.78
CA ARG A 162 2.75 -0.46 3.99
C ARG A 162 3.28 -1.86 3.67
N ASN A 163 3.03 -2.84 4.54
CA ASN A 163 3.51 -4.22 4.36
C ASN A 163 2.48 -5.13 3.67
N CYS A 164 1.18 -4.84 3.80
CA CYS A 164 0.09 -5.73 3.35
C CYS A 164 -0.93 -5.07 2.43
N GLY A 165 -0.81 -3.75 2.21
CA GLY A 165 -1.73 -2.96 1.38
C GLY A 165 -1.52 -3.18 -0.11
N ASP A 166 -0.32 -3.60 -0.52
CA ASP A 166 -0.12 -4.18 -1.85
C ASP A 166 -0.72 -5.59 -1.89
N PHE A 167 -1.89 -5.69 -2.49
CA PHE A 167 -2.59 -6.97 -2.64
C PHE A 167 -1.74 -8.00 -3.39
N SER A 168 -0.84 -7.60 -4.29
CA SER A 168 0.03 -8.53 -5.01
C SER A 168 1.02 -9.23 -4.08
N GLN A 169 1.54 -8.51 -3.08
CA GLN A 169 2.41 -9.08 -2.05
C GLN A 169 1.62 -10.02 -1.13
N LEU A 170 0.43 -9.60 -0.69
CA LEU A 170 -0.44 -10.45 0.12
C LEU A 170 -0.84 -11.73 -0.63
N GLN A 171 -1.13 -11.63 -1.92
CA GLN A 171 -1.45 -12.77 -2.77
C GLN A 171 -0.25 -13.73 -2.88
N LYS A 172 0.96 -13.22 -3.10
CA LYS A 172 2.18 -14.05 -3.08
C LYS A 172 2.32 -14.82 -1.77
N TRP A 173 2.07 -14.15 -0.64
CA TRP A 173 2.08 -14.80 0.67
C TRP A 173 1.02 -15.90 0.78
N ILE A 174 -0.24 -15.58 0.47
CA ILE A 174 -1.35 -16.55 0.53
C ILE A 174 -1.04 -17.79 -0.31
N ASN A 175 -0.54 -17.61 -1.53
CA ASN A 175 -0.18 -18.70 -2.43
C ASN A 175 0.95 -19.57 -1.84
N SER A 176 1.97 -18.93 -1.24
CA SER A 176 3.11 -19.64 -0.65
C SER A 176 2.77 -20.37 0.65
N TRP A 177 1.77 -19.90 1.39
CA TRP A 177 1.52 -20.32 2.77
C TRP A 177 0.62 -21.55 2.90
N ASN A 178 -0.08 -21.96 1.84
CA ASN A 178 -0.98 -23.12 1.81
C ASN A 178 -1.92 -23.18 3.04
N ILE A 179 -2.66 -22.09 3.25
CA ILE A 179 -3.47 -21.87 4.45
C ILE A 179 -4.87 -22.47 4.27
N GLN A 180 -5.42 -22.99 5.35
CA GLN A 180 -6.81 -23.42 5.38
C GLN A 180 -7.75 -22.22 5.18
N GLU A 181 -8.75 -22.41 4.34
CA GLU A 181 -9.77 -21.43 3.97
C GLU A 181 -10.34 -20.64 5.16
N LYS A 182 -10.78 -21.30 6.23
CA LYS A 182 -11.30 -20.66 7.46
C LYS A 182 -10.30 -19.73 8.16
N LEU A 183 -9.00 -20.07 8.13
CA LEU A 183 -7.96 -19.23 8.74
C LEU A 183 -7.64 -18.02 7.84
N LEU A 184 -7.61 -18.25 6.52
CA LEU A 184 -7.42 -17.20 5.54
C LEU A 184 -8.54 -16.15 5.62
N GLU A 185 -9.78 -16.61 5.68
CA GLU A 185 -10.96 -15.79 5.90
C GLU A 185 -10.82 -14.88 7.12
N LYS A 186 -10.55 -15.47 8.30
CA LYS A 186 -10.41 -14.73 9.56
C LYS A 186 -9.28 -13.70 9.48
N MET A 187 -8.16 -14.05 8.85
CA MET A 187 -7.04 -13.14 8.64
C MET A 187 -7.45 -11.94 7.78
N LEU A 188 -8.08 -12.19 6.63
CA LEU A 188 -8.51 -11.15 5.70
C LEU A 188 -9.57 -10.23 6.31
N SER A 189 -10.55 -10.80 7.03
CA SER A 189 -11.56 -10.02 7.75
C SER A 189 -10.94 -9.04 8.74
N ASN A 190 -9.93 -9.49 9.51
CA ASN A 190 -9.25 -8.61 10.46
C ASN A 190 -8.42 -7.53 9.78
N ILE A 191 -7.74 -7.86 8.66
CA ILE A 191 -6.99 -6.89 7.87
C ILE A 191 -7.92 -5.82 7.30
N ILE A 192 -9.06 -6.22 6.72
CA ILE A 192 -10.06 -5.28 6.19
C ILE A 192 -10.60 -4.38 7.30
N SER A 193 -10.95 -4.97 8.45
CA SER A 193 -11.42 -4.20 9.61
C SER A 193 -10.40 -3.15 10.04
N ALA A 194 -9.12 -3.52 10.15
CA ALA A 194 -8.05 -2.57 10.48
C ALA A 194 -7.94 -1.48 9.43
N PHE A 195 -7.96 -1.84 8.14
CA PHE A 195 -7.83 -0.90 7.03
C PHE A 195 -8.99 0.09 6.93
N ASN A 196 -10.21 -0.27 7.33
CA ASN A 196 -11.35 0.65 7.35
C ASN A 196 -11.13 1.87 8.27
N HIS A 197 -10.22 1.80 9.24
CA HIS A 197 -9.85 2.92 10.11
C HIS A 197 -8.79 3.86 9.48
N LEU A 198 -8.25 3.54 8.30
CA LEU A 198 -7.36 4.44 7.56
C LEU A 198 -8.16 5.52 6.85
N ASN A 199 -7.62 6.74 6.87
CA ASN A 199 -8.06 7.81 5.97
C ASN A 199 -7.50 7.62 4.54
N LYS A 200 -7.53 6.39 4.03
CA LYS A 200 -7.05 5.97 2.71
C LYS A 200 -8.13 5.17 1.98
N ARG A 201 -9.36 5.69 1.98
CA ARG A 201 -10.56 4.97 1.51
C ARG A 201 -10.40 4.37 0.11
N PHE A 202 -9.76 5.10 -0.82
CA PHE A 202 -9.51 4.60 -2.17
C PHE A 202 -8.63 3.34 -2.16
N ASP A 203 -7.49 3.37 -1.49
CA ASP A 203 -6.56 2.23 -1.46
C ASP A 203 -7.19 1.00 -0.79
N VAL A 204 -7.97 1.22 0.28
CA VAL A 204 -8.71 0.18 0.99
C VAL A 204 -9.81 -0.42 0.11
N THR A 205 -10.51 0.41 -0.65
CA THR A 205 -11.53 -0.05 -1.60
C THR A 205 -10.88 -0.83 -2.75
N LEU A 206 -9.78 -0.35 -3.31
CA LEU A 206 -9.01 -1.06 -4.33
C LEU A 206 -8.54 -2.43 -3.81
N PHE A 207 -8.09 -2.50 -2.55
CA PHE A 207 -7.75 -3.76 -1.89
C PHE A 207 -8.97 -4.71 -1.83
N LYS A 208 -10.15 -4.22 -1.44
CA LYS A 208 -11.40 -5.02 -1.41
C LYS A 208 -11.80 -5.53 -2.80
N VAL A 209 -11.69 -4.69 -3.83
CA VAL A 209 -11.95 -5.07 -5.24
C VAL A 209 -10.98 -6.16 -5.68
N ASN A 210 -9.68 -6.01 -5.41
CA ASN A 210 -8.68 -7.03 -5.71
C ASN A 210 -8.93 -8.34 -4.95
N LEU A 211 -9.39 -8.25 -3.70
CA LEU A 211 -9.76 -9.42 -2.93
C LEU A 211 -10.96 -10.15 -3.52
N LEU A 212 -11.98 -9.42 -4.00
CA LEU A 212 -13.14 -10.01 -4.66
C LEU A 212 -12.77 -10.68 -5.99
N ALA A 213 -11.79 -10.12 -6.71
CA ALA A 213 -11.24 -10.68 -7.94
C ALA A 213 -10.40 -11.96 -7.72
N SER A 214 -9.98 -12.21 -6.49
CA SER A 214 -9.08 -13.30 -6.14
C SER A 214 -9.80 -14.66 -6.11
N PRO A 215 -9.13 -15.75 -6.53
CA PRO A 215 -9.65 -17.11 -6.32
C PRO A 215 -9.78 -17.47 -4.84
N TYR A 216 -9.14 -16.70 -3.96
CA TYR A 216 -9.19 -16.88 -2.51
C TYR A 216 -10.33 -16.12 -1.83
N PHE A 217 -11.31 -15.62 -2.59
CA PHE A 217 -12.47 -14.93 -2.04
C PHE A 217 -13.38 -15.91 -1.28
N VAL A 218 -13.04 -16.13 -0.01
CA VAL A 218 -13.81 -16.97 0.89
C VAL A 218 -14.10 -16.23 2.18
N LEU A 219 -15.08 -15.32 2.11
CA LEU A 219 -15.70 -14.74 3.31
C LEU A 219 -17.00 -15.49 3.59
N GLN A 220 -17.32 -15.79 4.85
CA GLN A 220 -18.62 -16.34 5.26
C GLN A 220 -19.72 -15.32 4.99
N ASN A 221 -19.43 -14.04 5.25
CA ASN A 221 -20.36 -12.93 5.03
C ASN A 221 -20.15 -12.26 3.66
N LYS A 222 -20.17 -13.03 2.57
CA LYS A 222 -19.95 -12.51 1.19
C LYS A 222 -20.89 -11.35 0.87
N GLU A 223 -22.17 -11.50 1.21
CA GLU A 223 -23.20 -10.50 0.92
C GLU A 223 -22.94 -9.18 1.65
N SER A 224 -22.69 -9.22 2.96
CA SER A 224 -22.39 -8.01 3.74
C SER A 224 -21.12 -7.31 3.25
N PHE A 225 -20.08 -8.08 2.88
CA PHE A 225 -18.87 -7.54 2.28
C PHE A 225 -19.16 -6.85 0.94
N ILE A 226 -19.94 -7.48 0.06
CA ILE A 226 -20.30 -6.93 -1.25
C ILE A 226 -21.20 -5.70 -1.11
N GLU A 227 -22.21 -5.75 -0.24
CA GLU A 227 -23.06 -4.60 0.05
C GLU A 227 -22.23 -3.40 0.50
N SER A 228 -21.32 -3.61 1.46
CA SER A 228 -20.42 -2.57 1.95
C SER A 228 -19.49 -2.05 0.85
N LEU A 229 -18.94 -2.93 0.01
CA LEU A 229 -18.04 -2.56 -1.08
C LEU A 229 -18.75 -1.72 -2.15
N LEU A 230 -19.90 -2.18 -2.64
CA LEU A 230 -20.68 -1.46 -3.64
C LEU A 230 -21.14 -0.10 -3.11
N LYS A 231 -21.60 -0.06 -1.86
CA LYS A 231 -21.95 1.20 -1.19
C LYS A 231 -20.76 2.15 -1.13
N GLU A 232 -19.60 1.69 -0.69
CA GLU A 232 -18.38 2.52 -0.59
C GLU A 232 -17.93 3.05 -1.96
N LEU A 233 -18.00 2.23 -3.00
CA LEU A 233 -17.69 2.62 -4.38
C LEU A 233 -18.58 3.78 -4.85
N ILE A 234 -19.89 3.68 -4.64
CA ILE A 234 -20.87 4.67 -5.08
C ILE A 234 -20.76 5.95 -4.24
N GLU A 235 -20.75 5.83 -2.91
CA GLU A 235 -20.74 6.99 -1.99
C GLU A 235 -19.46 7.83 -2.11
N ASN A 236 -18.31 7.20 -2.35
CA ASN A 236 -17.03 7.91 -2.45
C ASN A 236 -16.62 8.23 -3.90
N ASN A 237 -17.49 7.96 -4.89
CA ASN A 237 -17.25 8.28 -6.29
C ASN A 237 -15.93 7.67 -6.85
N PHE A 238 -15.63 6.41 -6.52
CA PHE A 238 -14.42 5.74 -7.00
C PHE A 238 -14.58 5.21 -8.43
N VAL A 239 -14.89 6.11 -9.35
CA VAL A 239 -15.21 5.84 -10.77
C VAL A 239 -14.19 4.95 -11.48
N ILE A 240 -12.90 5.11 -11.16
CA ILE A 240 -11.80 4.32 -11.74
C ILE A 240 -11.94 2.83 -11.43
N LEU A 241 -12.65 2.47 -10.36
CA LEU A 241 -12.87 1.09 -9.93
C LEU A 241 -14.18 0.48 -10.47
N PHE A 242 -15.06 1.26 -11.09
CA PHE A 242 -16.40 0.79 -11.47
C PHE A 242 -16.33 -0.31 -12.54
N ASP A 243 -15.67 -0.03 -13.66
CA ASP A 243 -15.51 -1.00 -14.76
C ASP A 243 -14.82 -2.28 -14.25
N LYS A 244 -13.70 -2.12 -13.52
CA LYS A 244 -12.98 -3.24 -12.92
C LYS A 244 -13.86 -4.10 -12.01
N THR A 245 -14.69 -3.46 -11.19
CA THR A 245 -15.57 -4.16 -10.24
C THR A 245 -16.68 -4.92 -10.96
N LEU A 246 -17.30 -4.35 -12.00
CA LEU A 246 -18.36 -5.03 -12.77
C LEU A 246 -17.86 -6.23 -13.55
N THR A 247 -16.60 -6.21 -14.01
CA THR A 247 -16.01 -7.34 -14.74
C THR A 247 -15.67 -8.55 -13.86
N LEU A 248 -15.86 -8.47 -12.54
CA LEU A 248 -15.50 -9.55 -11.62
C LEU A 248 -16.53 -10.70 -11.67
N PRO A 249 -16.12 -11.94 -12.07
CA PRO A 249 -17.05 -13.07 -12.19
C PRO A 249 -17.77 -13.42 -10.88
N ASN A 250 -17.03 -13.33 -9.77
CA ASN A 250 -17.57 -13.58 -8.44
C ASN A 250 -18.70 -12.61 -8.09
N LEU A 251 -18.56 -11.33 -8.45
CA LEU A 251 -19.57 -10.33 -8.13
C LEU A 251 -20.89 -10.63 -8.84
N GLU A 252 -20.87 -10.86 -10.15
CA GLU A 252 -22.08 -11.12 -10.92
C GLU A 252 -22.80 -12.37 -10.45
N SER A 253 -22.06 -13.45 -10.17
CA SER A 253 -22.62 -14.69 -9.65
C SER A 253 -23.35 -14.49 -8.31
N ILE A 254 -22.76 -13.73 -7.39
CA ILE A 254 -23.32 -13.47 -6.06
C ILE A 254 -24.53 -12.54 -6.16
N VAL A 255 -24.48 -11.52 -7.01
CA VAL A 255 -25.62 -10.60 -7.21
C VAL A 255 -26.82 -11.32 -7.84
N LYS A 256 -26.60 -12.30 -8.74
CA LYS A 256 -27.68 -13.11 -9.31
C LYS A 256 -28.33 -14.03 -8.27
N GLN A 257 -27.54 -14.54 -7.32
CA GLN A 257 -28.00 -15.51 -6.32
C GLN A 257 -28.58 -14.87 -5.04
N THR A 258 -28.18 -13.64 -4.71
CA THR A 258 -28.60 -12.99 -3.46
C THR A 258 -30.07 -12.58 -3.47
N GLU A 259 -30.73 -12.63 -2.32
CA GLU A 259 -32.05 -12.04 -2.08
C GLU A 259 -31.97 -10.59 -1.58
N ASN A 260 -30.77 -10.10 -1.26
CA ASN A 260 -30.58 -8.75 -0.73
C ASN A 260 -30.83 -7.67 -1.81
N ASN A 261 -31.97 -7.00 -1.70
CA ASN A 261 -32.38 -5.94 -2.61
C ASN A 261 -31.39 -4.76 -2.67
N LYS A 262 -30.66 -4.46 -1.59
CA LYS A 262 -29.67 -3.37 -1.58
C LYS A 262 -28.46 -3.71 -2.44
N ILE A 263 -28.01 -4.96 -2.42
CA ILE A 263 -26.92 -5.42 -3.29
C ILE A 263 -27.34 -5.29 -4.76
N LYS A 264 -28.54 -5.75 -5.11
CA LYS A 264 -29.09 -5.63 -6.47
C LYS A 264 -29.19 -4.17 -6.90
N GLN A 265 -29.76 -3.30 -6.07
CA GLN A 265 -29.89 -1.87 -6.34
C GLN A 265 -28.52 -1.19 -6.56
N ASN A 266 -27.55 -1.42 -5.67
CA ASN A 266 -26.23 -0.83 -5.79
C ASN A 266 -25.48 -1.36 -7.03
N TYR A 267 -25.65 -2.65 -7.35
CA TYR A 267 -25.07 -3.23 -8.57
C TYR A 267 -25.67 -2.65 -9.85
N GLU A 268 -27.00 -2.43 -9.88
CA GLU A 268 -27.66 -1.77 -11.02
C GLU A 268 -27.21 -0.30 -11.17
N ILE A 269 -27.03 0.45 -10.08
CA ILE A 269 -26.44 1.80 -10.14
C ILE A 269 -25.04 1.74 -10.77
N LEU A 270 -24.22 0.77 -10.37
CA LEU A 270 -22.88 0.60 -10.91
C LEU A 270 -22.91 0.29 -12.42
N LYS A 271 -23.83 -0.57 -12.88
CA LYS A 271 -24.06 -0.81 -14.31
C LYS A 271 -24.44 0.46 -15.06
N LEU A 272 -25.36 1.26 -14.51
CA LEU A 272 -25.78 2.52 -15.13
C LEU A 272 -24.61 3.51 -15.28
N PHE A 273 -23.72 3.57 -14.29
CA PHE A 273 -22.49 4.35 -14.41
C PHE A 273 -21.60 3.89 -15.58
N CYS A 274 -21.40 2.57 -15.71
CA CYS A 274 -20.59 2.00 -16.79
C CYS A 274 -21.29 2.06 -18.15
N GLY A 275 -22.61 2.16 -18.18
CA GLY A 275 -23.41 2.50 -19.37
C GLY A 275 -23.26 3.97 -19.80
N ARG A 276 -22.75 4.84 -18.91
CA ARG A 276 -22.39 6.25 -19.20
C ARG A 276 -23.55 7.07 -19.76
N ASN A 277 -24.78 6.73 -19.35
CA ASN A 277 -25.99 7.43 -19.76
C ASN A 277 -26.57 8.24 -18.59
N LEU A 278 -26.41 9.56 -18.65
CA LEU A 278 -26.87 10.47 -17.59
C LEU A 278 -28.40 10.44 -17.41
N ASN A 279 -29.16 10.31 -18.50
CA ASN A 279 -30.62 10.31 -18.41
C ASN A 279 -31.14 9.04 -17.73
N GLU A 280 -30.53 7.89 -18.01
CA GLU A 280 -30.90 6.64 -17.36
C GLU A 280 -30.66 6.68 -15.85
N ILE A 281 -29.53 7.25 -15.41
CA ILE A 281 -29.25 7.33 -13.97
C ILE A 281 -30.16 8.33 -13.25
N ILE A 282 -30.51 9.45 -13.89
CA ILE A 282 -31.48 10.42 -13.35
C ILE A 282 -32.85 9.77 -13.22
N ASN A 283 -33.30 9.06 -14.26
CA ASN A 283 -34.57 8.35 -14.26
C ASN A 283 -34.58 7.26 -13.17
N TYR A 284 -33.48 6.53 -13.01
CA TYR A 284 -33.32 5.54 -11.95
C TYR A 284 -33.40 6.17 -10.56
N PHE A 285 -32.70 7.30 -10.33
CA PHE A 285 -32.75 8.02 -9.06
C PHE A 285 -34.17 8.46 -8.72
N ASN A 286 -34.87 9.11 -9.66
CA ASN A 286 -36.23 9.61 -9.43
C ASN A 286 -37.20 8.47 -9.09
N LYS A 287 -37.03 7.29 -9.71
CA LYS A 287 -37.86 6.10 -9.44
C LYS A 287 -37.58 5.47 -8.08
N ASN A 288 -36.34 5.56 -7.58
CA ASN A 288 -35.87 4.83 -6.40
C ASN A 288 -35.46 5.74 -5.23
N GLN A 289 -35.82 7.02 -5.24
CA GLN A 289 -35.33 8.02 -4.28
C GLN A 289 -35.50 7.58 -2.81
N ASN A 290 -36.61 6.91 -2.49
CA ASN A 290 -36.94 6.50 -1.12
C ASN A 290 -36.17 5.25 -0.64
N SER A 291 -35.56 4.47 -1.54
CA SER A 291 -34.81 3.25 -1.19
C SER A 291 -33.30 3.45 -1.17
N LEU A 292 -32.79 4.54 -1.74
CA LEU A 292 -31.38 4.86 -1.75
C LEU A 292 -30.89 5.31 -0.38
N SER A 293 -29.63 5.03 -0.06
CA SER A 293 -29.02 5.53 1.18
C SER A 293 -28.90 7.06 1.14
N GLU A 294 -29.05 7.71 2.30
CA GLU A 294 -29.04 9.17 2.45
C GLU A 294 -27.79 9.86 1.85
N ASN A 295 -26.64 9.17 1.81
CA ASN A 295 -25.41 9.71 1.23
C ASN A 295 -25.38 9.70 -0.31
N ILE A 296 -26.27 8.93 -0.95
CA ILE A 296 -26.38 8.85 -2.41
C ILE A 296 -27.35 9.93 -2.86
N THR A 297 -26.80 11.11 -3.13
CA THR A 297 -27.57 12.24 -3.66
C THR A 297 -27.63 12.20 -5.18
N LYS A 298 -28.66 12.83 -5.76
CA LYS A 298 -28.78 13.03 -7.22
C LYS A 298 -27.50 13.65 -7.81
N ILE A 299 -26.98 14.68 -7.14
CA ILE A 299 -25.78 15.41 -7.57
C ILE A 299 -24.55 14.49 -7.59
N ASN A 300 -24.41 13.61 -6.60
CA ASN A 300 -23.31 12.65 -6.57
C ASN A 300 -23.39 11.70 -7.77
N LEU A 301 -24.56 11.10 -8.03
CA LEU A 301 -24.76 10.19 -9.16
C LEU A 301 -24.51 10.89 -10.52
N GLU A 302 -25.02 12.10 -10.70
CA GLU A 302 -24.79 12.85 -11.93
C GLU A 302 -23.30 13.14 -12.14
N ASN A 303 -22.61 13.61 -11.11
CA ASN A 303 -21.18 13.91 -11.18
C ASN A 303 -20.35 12.65 -11.45
N SER A 304 -20.65 11.53 -10.79
CA SER A 304 -20.01 10.23 -11.07
C SER A 304 -20.15 9.82 -12.53
N THR A 305 -21.36 9.95 -13.07
CA THR A 305 -21.65 9.59 -14.47
C THR A 305 -20.93 10.53 -15.44
N ARG A 306 -20.95 11.83 -15.17
CA ARG A 306 -20.19 12.84 -15.93
C ARG A 306 -18.70 12.54 -15.91
N THR A 307 -18.14 12.14 -14.77
CA THR A 307 -16.73 11.74 -14.70
C THR A 307 -16.46 10.50 -15.54
N MET A 308 -17.34 9.49 -15.52
CA MET A 308 -17.21 8.31 -16.39
C MET A 308 -17.29 8.65 -17.88
N ILE A 309 -18.15 9.59 -18.29
CA ILE A 309 -18.22 10.09 -19.67
C ILE A 309 -16.93 10.85 -20.01
N LEU A 310 -16.46 11.72 -19.12
CA LEU A 310 -15.25 12.51 -19.29
C LEU A 310 -14.01 11.62 -19.46
N LEU A 311 -13.91 10.51 -18.74
CA LEU A 311 -12.82 9.53 -18.87
C LEU A 311 -12.75 8.86 -20.26
N GLN A 312 -13.85 8.87 -21.04
CA GLN A 312 -13.84 8.40 -22.42
C GLN A 312 -13.52 9.52 -23.43
N MET A 313 -13.61 10.78 -23.02
CA MET A 313 -13.27 11.90 -23.88
C MET A 313 -11.75 11.97 -24.01
N LYS A 314 -11.24 11.94 -25.24
CA LYS A 314 -9.81 12.04 -25.53
C LYS A 314 -9.59 13.06 -26.65
N GLY A 315 -8.59 13.92 -26.48
CA GLY A 315 -8.23 14.93 -27.47
C GLY A 315 -8.75 16.32 -27.12
N GLU A 316 -8.95 17.12 -28.17
CA GLU A 316 -9.35 18.52 -28.08
C GLU A 316 -10.86 18.66 -28.28
N PHE A 317 -11.52 19.42 -27.41
CA PHE A 317 -12.95 19.72 -27.47
C PHE A 317 -13.16 21.22 -27.28
N SER A 318 -14.15 21.80 -27.96
CA SER A 318 -14.66 23.10 -27.54
C SER A 318 -15.42 22.99 -26.20
N TYR A 319 -15.54 24.09 -25.47
CA TYR A 319 -16.34 24.12 -24.24
C TYR A 319 -17.80 23.73 -24.49
N GLU A 320 -18.39 24.20 -25.60
CA GLU A 320 -19.80 23.94 -25.94
C GLU A 320 -20.03 22.46 -26.23
N GLU A 321 -19.14 21.81 -26.98
CA GLU A 321 -19.20 20.36 -27.23
C GLU A 321 -19.05 19.56 -25.94
N ALA A 322 -18.08 19.92 -25.08
CA ALA A 322 -17.85 19.24 -23.82
C ALA A 322 -19.03 19.42 -22.84
N MET A 323 -19.56 20.64 -22.71
CA MET A 323 -20.75 20.94 -21.90
C MET A 323 -21.97 20.17 -22.39
N LYS A 324 -22.21 20.15 -23.71
CA LYS A 324 -23.33 19.38 -24.29
C LYS A 324 -23.19 17.88 -23.99
N LYS A 325 -21.98 17.34 -24.17
CA LYS A 325 -21.69 15.91 -23.95
C LYS A 325 -21.83 15.50 -22.48
N LEU A 326 -21.48 16.39 -21.56
CA LEU A 326 -21.60 16.18 -20.11
C LEU A 326 -22.91 16.72 -19.53
N SER A 327 -23.80 17.22 -20.40
CA SER A 327 -25.10 17.79 -20.06
C SER A 327 -25.02 18.84 -18.95
N PHE A 328 -24.16 19.84 -19.13
CA PHE A 328 -24.13 21.06 -18.32
C PHE A 328 -24.84 22.19 -19.05
N GLU A 329 -25.75 22.87 -18.35
CA GLU A 329 -26.41 24.09 -18.84
C GLU A 329 -25.61 25.35 -18.48
N ASN A 330 -24.89 25.30 -17.35
CA ASN A 330 -24.15 26.43 -16.79
C ASN A 330 -22.64 26.23 -16.91
N GLN A 331 -21.96 27.18 -17.54
CA GLN A 331 -20.50 27.16 -17.72
C GLN A 331 -19.74 27.16 -16.39
N THR A 332 -20.20 27.90 -15.39
CA THR A 332 -19.54 27.99 -14.08
C THR A 332 -19.55 26.65 -13.36
N GLU A 333 -20.65 25.90 -13.45
CA GLU A 333 -20.75 24.57 -12.85
C GLU A 333 -19.87 23.56 -13.58
N PHE A 334 -19.83 23.64 -14.91
CA PHE A 334 -18.95 22.85 -15.75
C PHE A 334 -17.47 23.07 -15.40
N GLU A 335 -17.02 24.33 -15.31
CA GLU A 335 -15.64 24.64 -14.94
C GLU A 335 -15.31 24.16 -13.53
N LYS A 336 -16.22 24.34 -12.55
CA LYS A 336 -16.05 23.80 -11.19
C LYS A 336 -15.91 22.28 -11.19
N PHE A 337 -16.70 21.58 -12.00
CA PHE A 337 -16.63 20.13 -12.15
C PHE A 337 -15.29 19.68 -12.76
N LEU A 338 -14.80 20.36 -13.79
CA LEU A 338 -13.50 20.07 -14.40
C LEU A 338 -12.36 20.31 -13.41
N ILE A 339 -12.37 21.44 -12.69
CA ILE A 339 -11.38 21.75 -11.65
C ILE A 339 -11.36 20.68 -10.57
N LYS A 340 -12.54 20.26 -10.09
CA LYS A 340 -12.64 19.17 -9.12
C LYS A 340 -12.02 17.88 -9.65
N THR A 341 -12.34 17.52 -10.90
CA THR A 341 -11.80 16.29 -11.53
C THR A 341 -10.27 16.33 -11.68
N MET A 342 -9.71 17.51 -11.98
CA MET A 342 -8.26 17.72 -12.02
C MET A 342 -7.62 17.61 -10.63
N VAL A 343 -8.23 18.23 -9.61
CA VAL A 343 -7.75 18.17 -8.22
C VAL A 343 -7.78 16.74 -7.67
N ASP A 344 -8.79 15.98 -8.04
CA ASP A 344 -8.93 14.56 -7.67
C ASP A 344 -7.93 13.65 -8.44
N GLU A 345 -7.11 14.21 -9.33
CA GLU A 345 -6.13 13.50 -10.17
C GLU A 345 -6.75 12.30 -10.91
N ILE A 346 -7.99 12.46 -11.39
CA ILE A 346 -8.73 11.42 -12.10
C ILE A 346 -8.30 11.39 -13.57
N THR A 347 -8.15 12.57 -14.17
CA THR A 347 -7.63 12.73 -15.53
C THR A 347 -6.87 14.03 -15.66
N GLU A 348 -5.89 14.08 -16.54
CA GLU A 348 -5.15 15.29 -16.87
C GLU A 348 -5.94 16.09 -17.91
N ILE A 349 -6.27 17.33 -17.53
CA ILE A 349 -7.10 18.25 -18.31
C ILE A 349 -6.34 19.57 -18.41
N CYS A 350 -6.25 20.13 -19.61
CA CYS A 350 -5.77 21.48 -19.83
C CYS A 350 -6.93 22.37 -20.31
N LEU A 351 -7.15 23.47 -19.59
CA LEU A 351 -8.18 24.45 -19.89
C LEU A 351 -7.56 25.65 -20.62
N ASP A 352 -7.96 25.88 -21.86
CA ASP A 352 -7.71 27.12 -22.58
C ASP A 352 -8.99 27.96 -22.58
N GLN A 353 -9.14 28.75 -21.52
CA GLN A 353 -10.35 29.55 -21.29
C GLN A 353 -10.51 30.68 -22.32
N LEU A 354 -9.40 31.22 -22.85
CA LEU A 354 -9.44 32.30 -23.84
C LEU A 354 -10.00 31.81 -25.17
N ASN A 355 -9.55 30.63 -25.61
CA ASN A 355 -10.02 30.02 -26.86
C ASN A 355 -11.24 29.11 -26.66
N ARG A 356 -11.73 28.97 -25.42
CA ARG A 356 -12.83 28.06 -25.05
C ARG A 356 -12.56 26.63 -25.50
N LYS A 357 -11.35 26.14 -25.24
CA LYS A 357 -10.88 24.82 -25.62
C LYS A 357 -10.46 24.00 -24.41
N LEU A 358 -10.73 22.71 -24.49
CA LEU A 358 -10.48 21.70 -23.48
C LEU A 358 -9.58 20.63 -24.11
N PHE A 359 -8.42 20.39 -23.54
CA PHE A 359 -7.56 19.27 -23.95
C PHE A 359 -7.58 18.22 -22.86
N ILE A 360 -7.99 17.01 -23.21
CA ILE A 360 -8.06 15.88 -22.28
C ILE A 360 -7.02 14.86 -22.74
N SER A 361 -6.01 14.63 -21.90
CA SER A 361 -5.01 13.59 -22.12
C SER A 361 -5.43 12.30 -21.41
N LEU A 362 -4.91 11.17 -21.91
CA LEU A 362 -5.01 9.88 -21.22
C LEU A 362 -4.10 9.92 -19.99
N ASP A 363 -4.69 9.83 -18.80
CA ASP A 363 -3.92 9.87 -17.56
C ASP A 363 -3.28 8.52 -17.19
N LYS A 364 -2.13 8.62 -16.50
CA LYS A 364 -1.20 7.55 -16.12
C LYS A 364 -1.77 6.51 -15.16
N LYS A 365 -2.81 6.84 -14.38
CA LYS A 365 -3.40 5.95 -13.37
C LYS A 365 -4.46 4.99 -13.94
N ILE A 366 -4.99 5.29 -15.13
CA ILE A 366 -5.96 4.43 -15.82
C ILE A 366 -5.21 3.43 -16.72
N SER A 367 -4.16 2.80 -16.18
CA SER A 367 -3.54 1.64 -16.82
C SER A 367 -4.43 0.39 -16.71
N ALA A 368 -5.61 0.52 -16.09
CA ALA A 368 -6.59 -0.56 -15.89
C ALA A 368 -7.84 -0.43 -16.78
N PHE A 369 -7.86 0.49 -17.76
CA PHE A 369 -8.80 0.36 -18.87
C PHE A 369 -8.31 -0.79 -19.75
N ILE A 370 -8.58 -2.01 -19.31
CA ILE A 370 -8.47 -3.19 -20.16
C ILE A 370 -9.66 -3.06 -21.12
N PRO A 371 -9.42 -2.85 -22.42
CA PRO A 371 -10.50 -2.91 -23.38
C PRO A 371 -11.20 -4.25 -23.20
N SER A 372 -12.54 -4.27 -23.16
CA SER A 372 -13.28 -5.52 -23.03
C SER A 372 -12.75 -6.53 -24.06
N ASP A 373 -12.63 -7.82 -23.71
CA ASP A 373 -11.97 -8.83 -24.54
C ASP A 373 -12.57 -8.91 -25.97
N ASP A 374 -13.80 -8.46 -26.17
CA ASP A 374 -14.52 -8.40 -27.46
C ASP A 374 -14.37 -7.06 -28.22
N SER A 375 -13.49 -6.15 -27.81
CA SER A 375 -13.49 -4.77 -28.35
C SER A 375 -12.57 -4.57 -29.56
N GLN A 376 -13.11 -3.86 -30.54
CA GLN A 376 -12.44 -3.16 -31.65
C GLN A 376 -11.23 -2.29 -31.20
N ASP A 377 -11.15 -1.99 -29.91
CA ASP A 377 -10.05 -1.29 -29.28
C ASP A 377 -8.76 -2.14 -29.28
N TRP A 378 -8.83 -3.46 -29.09
CA TRP A 378 -7.65 -4.33 -29.17
C TRP A 378 -7.05 -4.36 -30.58
N ASP A 379 -7.91 -4.37 -31.60
CA ASP A 379 -7.47 -4.26 -32.99
C ASP A 379 -6.82 -2.90 -33.27
N SER A 380 -7.38 -1.83 -32.73
CA SER A 380 -6.82 -0.48 -32.85
C SER A 380 -5.46 -0.37 -32.16
N ILE A 381 -5.31 -0.95 -30.96
CA ILE A 381 -4.03 -1.04 -30.24
C ILE A 381 -3.02 -1.86 -31.04
N LYS A 382 -3.44 -3.02 -31.57
CA LYS A 382 -2.58 -3.89 -32.38
C LYS A 382 -2.14 -3.20 -33.66
N ALA A 383 -3.02 -2.45 -34.31
CA ALA A 383 -2.70 -1.65 -35.49
C ALA A 383 -1.69 -0.55 -35.16
N ALA A 384 -1.88 0.19 -34.06
CA ALA A 384 -0.95 1.21 -33.60
C ALA A 384 0.44 0.63 -33.26
N LEU A 385 0.49 -0.49 -32.53
CA LEU A 385 1.74 -1.19 -32.21
C LEU A 385 2.48 -1.68 -33.45
N ASN A 386 1.76 -2.23 -34.43
CA ASN A 386 2.34 -2.64 -35.70
C ASN A 386 2.89 -1.45 -36.48
N SER A 387 2.18 -0.31 -36.47
CA SER A 387 2.66 0.92 -37.08
C SER A 387 3.97 1.39 -36.44
N TRP A 388 4.05 1.44 -35.11
CA TRP A 388 5.28 1.80 -34.40
C TRP A 388 6.42 0.81 -34.65
N LYS A 389 6.14 -0.49 -34.67
CA LYS A 389 7.12 -1.52 -35.01
C LYS A 389 7.72 -1.29 -36.40
N ASN A 390 6.88 -0.97 -37.39
CA ASN A 390 7.32 -0.72 -38.76
C ASN A 390 8.14 0.57 -38.86
N GLN A 391 7.74 1.63 -38.14
CA GLN A 391 8.49 2.90 -38.06
C GLN A 391 9.88 2.70 -37.43
N LEU A 392 9.95 1.97 -36.31
CA LEU A 392 11.22 1.65 -35.64
C LEU A 392 12.13 0.78 -36.51
N SER A 393 11.55 -0.18 -37.24
CA SER A 393 12.32 -1.02 -38.19
C SER A 393 12.89 -0.16 -39.32
N SER A 394 12.09 0.74 -39.90
CA SER A 394 12.53 1.64 -40.96
C SER A 394 13.65 2.60 -40.48
N LEU A 395 13.54 3.11 -39.25
CA LEU A 395 14.60 3.91 -38.61
C LEU A 395 15.87 3.11 -38.40
N ASN A 396 15.76 1.86 -37.96
CA ASN A 396 16.91 0.98 -37.76
C ASN A 396 17.62 0.65 -39.08
N ASP A 397 16.86 0.45 -40.16
CA ASP A 397 17.42 0.25 -41.51
C ASP A 397 18.12 1.52 -42.02
N LEU A 398 17.54 2.70 -41.78
CA LEU A 398 18.18 3.99 -42.10
C LEU A 398 19.48 4.20 -41.31
N ILE A 399 19.52 3.82 -40.03
CA ILE A 399 20.74 3.88 -39.22
C ILE A 399 21.77 2.86 -39.73
N SER A 400 21.35 1.66 -40.09
CA SER A 400 22.25 0.59 -40.56
C SER A 400 22.84 0.89 -41.95
N THR A 401 22.10 1.59 -42.80
CA THR A 401 22.53 1.98 -44.16
C THR A 401 23.37 3.25 -44.17
N ASN A 402 23.10 4.19 -43.26
CA ASN A 402 23.83 5.48 -43.19
C ASN A 402 24.89 5.53 -42.09
N ALA A 403 24.99 4.51 -41.21
CA ALA A 403 26.15 4.36 -40.36
C ALA A 403 27.34 4.23 -41.30
N PRO A 404 28.27 5.22 -41.32
CA PRO A 404 29.47 5.05 -42.11
C PRO A 404 30.10 3.76 -41.61
N ILE A 405 30.28 2.82 -42.54
CA ILE A 405 31.26 1.75 -42.38
C ILE A 405 32.58 2.50 -42.24
N GLN A 406 32.88 3.00 -41.03
CA GLN A 406 34.25 3.24 -40.64
C GLN A 406 34.85 1.85 -40.68
N ASP A 407 35.51 1.62 -41.80
CA ASP A 407 36.29 0.49 -42.26
C ASP A 407 37.42 0.20 -41.24
N PHE A 408 37.08 0.01 -39.95
CA PHE A 408 38.01 -0.36 -38.89
C PHE A 408 38.57 -1.77 -39.10
N ASP A 409 37.99 -2.55 -40.03
CA ASP A 409 38.42 -3.91 -40.33
C ASP A 409 39.49 -4.01 -41.43
N LYS A 410 39.96 -2.88 -42.01
CA LYS A 410 41.10 -2.89 -42.96
C LYS A 410 42.49 -2.69 -42.35
N SER A 411 42.62 -2.59 -41.02
CA SER A 411 43.93 -2.50 -40.36
C SER A 411 44.46 -3.83 -39.76
N LYS A 412 43.77 -4.96 -39.96
CA LYS A 412 44.18 -6.28 -39.45
C LYS A 412 45.36 -6.96 -40.17
N LYS A 413 46.14 -6.22 -40.97
CA LYS A 413 47.38 -6.70 -41.57
C LYS A 413 48.52 -5.68 -41.50
N PHE A 414 48.82 -5.15 -40.31
CA PHE A 414 50.19 -4.69 -40.03
C PHE A 414 50.55 -4.95 -38.57
N ASN A 415 51.41 -5.95 -38.40
CA ASN A 415 52.30 -6.25 -37.27
C ASN A 415 51.84 -6.04 -35.83
N GLN A 416 51.79 -7.18 -35.13
CA GLN A 416 52.00 -7.31 -33.71
C GLN A 416 53.26 -6.55 -33.24
N LYS A 417 53.18 -6.03 -32.01
CA LYS A 417 54.24 -5.48 -31.14
C LYS A 417 54.46 -3.95 -31.15
N SER A 418 53.45 -3.18 -30.72
CA SER A 418 53.68 -2.11 -29.72
C SER A 418 52.39 -1.45 -29.22
N LYS A 419 52.08 -1.70 -27.93
CA LYS A 419 51.43 -0.83 -26.92
C LYS A 419 50.02 -0.22 -27.20
N PRO A 420 49.01 -0.52 -26.34
CA PRO A 420 47.78 0.26 -26.24
C PRO A 420 48.00 1.42 -25.24
N LYS A 421 48.43 2.58 -25.71
CA LYS A 421 48.40 3.82 -24.90
C LYS A 421 47.85 5.05 -25.60
N TYR A 422 47.76 5.06 -26.94
CA TYR A 422 47.36 6.26 -27.68
C TYR A 422 45.87 6.33 -28.04
N HIS A 423 45.15 5.22 -28.10
CA HIS A 423 43.75 5.24 -28.56
C HIS A 423 42.75 5.72 -27.48
N ASN A 424 43.10 5.62 -26.19
CA ASN A 424 42.24 6.07 -25.09
C ASN A 424 42.35 7.58 -24.76
N GLN A 425 43.36 8.29 -25.28
CA GLN A 425 43.51 9.72 -25.01
C GLN A 425 42.72 10.58 -26.01
N HIS A 426 42.75 10.26 -27.30
CA HIS A 426 42.02 11.04 -28.30
C HIS A 426 40.50 10.84 -28.22
N TYR A 427 40.02 9.62 -27.97
CA TYR A 427 38.57 9.37 -27.86
C TYR A 427 37.98 10.10 -26.63
N ASN A 428 38.67 10.07 -25.49
CA ASN A 428 38.22 10.79 -24.29
C ASN A 428 38.37 12.32 -24.40
N GLN A 429 39.37 12.84 -25.13
CA GLN A 429 39.50 14.29 -25.33
C GLN A 429 38.42 14.85 -26.27
N TYR A 430 38.12 14.15 -27.36
CA TYR A 430 37.12 14.62 -28.32
C TYR A 430 35.70 14.52 -27.76
N HIS A 431 35.38 13.43 -27.08
CA HIS A 431 34.06 13.21 -26.49
C HIS A 431 33.78 14.14 -25.29
N ASN A 432 34.80 14.49 -24.49
CA ASN A 432 34.65 15.45 -23.39
C ASN A 432 34.63 16.91 -23.85
N GLN A 433 35.31 17.27 -24.95
CA GLN A 433 35.26 18.65 -25.45
C GLN A 433 33.91 18.98 -26.09
N GLN A 434 33.34 18.08 -26.90
CA GLN A 434 32.02 18.27 -27.51
C GLN A 434 30.91 18.30 -26.44
N HIS A 435 30.94 17.37 -25.47
CA HIS A 435 29.90 17.28 -24.44
C HIS A 435 29.97 18.45 -23.43
N ASN A 436 31.15 19.03 -23.16
CA ASN A 436 31.27 20.18 -22.26
C ASN A 436 31.01 21.54 -22.94
N GLN A 437 31.33 21.70 -24.24
CA GLN A 437 31.14 22.98 -24.91
C GLN A 437 29.70 23.23 -25.37
N GLN A 438 28.94 22.19 -25.73
CA GLN A 438 27.55 22.36 -26.19
C GLN A 438 26.52 22.15 -25.08
N TYR A 439 26.69 21.14 -24.22
CA TYR A 439 25.62 20.73 -23.30
C TYR A 439 25.59 21.50 -21.98
N ASN A 440 26.75 21.95 -21.50
CA ASN A 440 26.89 22.57 -20.18
C ASN A 440 26.33 24.01 -20.10
N PRO A 441 26.45 24.87 -21.13
CA PRO A 441 25.89 26.23 -21.08
C PRO A 441 24.36 26.26 -21.18
N GLN A 442 23.78 25.46 -22.08
CA GLN A 442 22.32 25.41 -22.28
C GLN A 442 21.61 24.82 -21.07
N TYR A 443 22.12 23.71 -20.52
CA TYR A 443 21.50 23.06 -19.36
C TYR A 443 21.57 23.95 -18.11
N LYS A 444 22.72 24.62 -17.86
CA LYS A 444 22.84 25.56 -16.73
C LYS A 444 21.95 26.79 -16.88
N GLN A 445 21.78 27.33 -18.09
CA GLN A 445 20.91 28.49 -18.30
C GLN A 445 19.42 28.16 -18.17
N GLN A 446 18.96 27.02 -18.72
CA GLN A 446 17.56 26.61 -18.58
C GLN A 446 17.23 26.20 -17.15
N TYR A 447 18.08 25.39 -16.52
CA TYR A 447 17.85 24.92 -15.16
C TYR A 447 17.85 26.08 -14.16
N ASN A 448 18.80 27.01 -14.24
CA ASN A 448 18.81 28.16 -13.34
C ASN A 448 17.64 29.13 -13.57
N LYS A 449 17.17 29.31 -14.82
CA LYS A 449 15.99 30.15 -15.08
C LYS A 449 14.71 29.53 -14.52
N GLN A 450 14.48 28.25 -14.74
CA GLN A 450 13.29 27.57 -14.24
C GLN A 450 13.31 27.44 -12.72
N HIS A 451 14.45 27.04 -12.14
CA HIS A 451 14.58 26.87 -10.70
C HIS A 451 14.45 28.20 -9.96
N ASN A 452 15.06 29.29 -10.43
CA ASN A 452 14.93 30.59 -9.77
C ASN A 452 13.53 31.20 -9.94
N GLN A 453 12.85 30.98 -11.08
CA GLN A 453 11.48 31.48 -11.25
C GLN A 453 10.48 30.73 -10.37
N GLN A 454 10.58 29.41 -10.27
CA GLN A 454 9.71 28.62 -9.40
C GLN A 454 10.01 28.87 -7.92
N TYR A 455 11.29 28.87 -7.52
CA TYR A 455 11.68 29.10 -6.13
C TYR A 455 11.27 30.50 -5.65
N ASN A 456 11.52 31.56 -6.44
CA ASN A 456 11.12 32.91 -6.04
C ASN A 456 9.60 33.11 -6.03
N LYS A 457 8.84 32.49 -6.93
CA LYS A 457 7.37 32.56 -6.87
C LYS A 457 6.83 31.86 -5.63
N HIS A 458 7.26 30.63 -5.37
CA HIS A 458 6.72 29.86 -4.25
C HIS A 458 7.16 30.43 -2.90
N HIS A 459 8.44 30.78 -2.76
CA HIS A 459 8.97 31.23 -1.49
C HIS A 459 8.46 32.63 -1.12
N ASN A 460 8.34 33.56 -2.08
CA ASN A 460 7.79 34.88 -1.77
C ASN A 460 6.28 34.86 -1.54
N GLN A 461 5.52 34.00 -2.25
CA GLN A 461 4.07 33.89 -2.00
C GLN A 461 3.77 33.29 -0.62
N GLN A 462 4.47 32.22 -0.23
CA GLN A 462 4.28 31.61 1.08
C GLN A 462 4.73 32.53 2.22
N ASN A 463 5.90 33.18 2.11
CA ASN A 463 6.33 34.09 3.16
C ASN A 463 5.40 35.30 3.29
N ASN A 464 4.94 35.90 2.19
CA ASN A 464 4.03 37.04 2.28
C ASN A 464 2.66 36.67 2.85
N GLN A 465 2.12 35.48 2.52
CA GLN A 465 0.85 35.02 3.10
C GLN A 465 0.99 34.75 4.60
N TYR A 466 2.06 34.07 5.01
CA TYR A 466 2.27 33.73 6.42
C TYR A 466 2.52 34.99 7.27
N HIS A 467 3.34 35.92 6.76
CA HIS A 467 3.69 37.13 7.49
C HIS A 467 2.49 38.09 7.63
N ASN A 468 1.65 38.21 6.61
CA ASN A 468 0.44 39.03 6.66
C ASN A 468 -0.63 38.43 7.58
N GLN A 469 -0.79 37.10 7.62
CA GLN A 469 -1.75 36.47 8.53
C GLN A 469 -1.35 36.65 10.00
N GLN A 470 -0.07 36.51 10.34
CA GLN A 470 0.40 36.72 11.71
C GLN A 470 0.28 38.18 12.15
N ASN A 471 0.68 39.14 11.29
CA ASN A 471 0.58 40.57 11.64
C ASN A 471 -0.89 41.01 11.82
N ASN A 472 -1.80 40.55 10.97
CA ASN A 472 -3.21 40.90 11.11
C ASN A 472 -3.87 40.30 12.36
N GLN A 473 -3.45 39.12 12.81
CA GLN A 473 -3.95 38.55 14.06
C GLN A 473 -3.42 39.33 15.27
N TYR A 474 -2.13 39.69 15.28
CA TYR A 474 -1.53 40.43 16.39
C TYR A 474 -2.11 41.85 16.51
N HIS A 475 -2.30 42.54 15.39
CA HIS A 475 -2.82 43.91 15.39
C HIS A 475 -4.29 43.98 15.84
N ASN A 476 -5.11 43.00 15.46
CA ASN A 476 -6.51 42.92 15.89
C ASN A 476 -6.67 42.57 17.38
N GLN A 477 -5.72 41.83 17.98
CA GLN A 477 -5.76 41.56 19.41
C GLN A 477 -5.42 42.81 20.23
N GLN A 478 -4.45 43.61 19.81
CA GLN A 478 -4.11 44.84 20.55
C GLN A 478 -5.23 45.89 20.55
N HIS A 479 -5.99 46.01 19.45
CA HIS A 479 -7.13 46.93 19.40
C HIS A 479 -8.32 46.50 20.26
N LYS A 480 -8.45 45.21 20.61
CA LYS A 480 -9.52 44.76 21.52
C LYS A 480 -9.28 45.16 22.98
N TYR A 481 -8.03 45.38 23.39
CA TYR A 481 -7.70 45.73 24.78
C TYR A 481 -7.74 47.24 25.07
N GLN A 482 -7.79 48.10 24.05
CA GLN A 482 -7.86 49.56 24.25
C GLN A 482 -9.29 50.12 24.35
N LYS A 483 -10.34 49.29 24.24
CA LYS A 483 -11.73 49.75 24.12
C LYS A 483 -12.61 49.59 25.37
N TYR A 484 -12.03 49.37 26.55
CA TYR A 484 -12.77 49.42 27.82
C TYR A 484 -12.22 50.53 28.72
N PRO A 485 -12.88 51.70 28.82
CA PRO A 485 -12.60 52.64 29.89
C PRO A 485 -13.12 52.08 31.22
N SER A 486 -12.22 51.99 32.19
CA SER A 486 -12.50 51.67 33.59
C SER A 486 -13.42 52.72 34.21
N ASN A 487 -14.71 52.41 34.32
CA ASN A 487 -15.68 53.17 35.11
C ASN A 487 -15.83 52.52 36.49
N THR A 488 -14.94 52.85 37.41
CA THR A 488 -15.10 52.58 38.84
C THR A 488 -15.98 53.67 39.45
N ARG A 489 -17.28 53.43 39.58
CA ARG A 489 -18.19 54.27 40.38
C ARG A 489 -18.26 53.77 41.82
N GLN A 490 -17.95 54.69 42.72
CA GLN A 490 -18.21 54.67 44.16
C GLN A 490 -19.72 54.59 44.44
N TYR A 491 -20.12 53.76 45.40
CA TYR A 491 -21.29 53.94 46.28
C TYR A 491 -20.96 53.21 47.60
N HIS A 492 -20.60 53.93 48.66
CA HIS A 492 -21.43 54.62 49.65
C HIS A 492 -21.79 53.77 50.88
N GLN A 493 -21.35 54.29 52.02
CA GLN A 493 -21.77 54.00 53.38
C GLN A 493 -23.28 54.22 53.54
N LYS A 494 -23.98 53.28 54.16
CA LYS A 494 -24.74 53.46 55.42
C LYS A 494 -25.20 52.11 55.94
#